data_AF-A0A537TMV2-F1
#
_entry.id   AF-A0A537TMV2-F1
#
_cell.length_a   1.000
_cell.length_b   1.000
_cell.length_c   1.000
_cell.angle_alpha   90.00
_cell.angle_beta   90.00
_cell.angle_gamma   90.00
#
_symmetry.space_group_name_H-M   'P 1'
#
loop_
_entity.id
_entity.type
_entity.pdbx_description
1 polymer ?
#
loop_
_entity_poly.entity_id
_entity_poly.type
_entity_poly.pdbx_seq_one_letter_code
_entity_poly.pdbx_strand_id
1 'polypeptide(L)'
;MRSIDLALYADALAARSATLAAQLERARDRLRQAAIERRASRALDADAVARLERLGLLAAVDLRRERAEIGELAQSLAALERLQAWVEAELAASGDDDLRLAEGGGGDAPLTSVA
;
A
#
# COMPACT_ATOMS: atom_id res chain seq x y z
N MET A 1 -21.15 -6.82 -11.06
CA MET A 1 -21.06 -5.64 -10.17
C MET A 1 -21.06 -4.40 -11.06
N ARG A 2 -21.53 -3.20 -10.64
CA ARG A 2 -21.47 -2.04 -11.56
C ARG A 2 -20.01 -1.57 -11.68
N SER A 3 -19.56 -1.27 -12.90
CA SER A 3 -18.19 -0.78 -13.18
C SER A 3 -17.80 0.45 -12.35
N ILE A 4 -18.75 1.38 -12.15
CA ILE A 4 -18.55 2.58 -11.32
C ILE A 4 -18.26 2.22 -9.85
N ASP A 5 -18.96 1.23 -9.28
CA ASP A 5 -18.76 0.83 -7.88
C ASP A 5 -17.36 0.22 -7.69
N LEU A 6 -16.89 -0.56 -8.68
CA LEU A 6 -15.54 -1.11 -8.70
C LEU A 6 -14.46 -0.01 -8.79
N ALA A 7 -14.68 1.01 -9.62
CA ALA A 7 -13.73 2.11 -9.77
C ALA A 7 -13.60 2.93 -8.47
N LEU A 8 -14.73 3.26 -7.83
CA LEU A 8 -14.72 3.93 -6.52
C LEU A 8 -14.03 3.09 -5.44
N TYR A 9 -14.22 1.78 -5.49
CA TYR A 9 -13.54 0.88 -4.56
C TYR A 9 -12.03 0.81 -4.83
N ALA A 10 -11.60 0.78 -6.09
CA ALA A 10 -10.19 0.83 -6.47
C ALA A 10 -9.48 2.07 -5.92
N ASP A 11 -10.12 3.25 -6.04
CA ASP A 11 -9.60 4.51 -5.48
C ASP A 11 -9.45 4.44 -3.95
N ALA A 12 -10.45 3.89 -3.26
CA ALA A 12 -10.39 3.71 -1.81
C ALA A 12 -9.25 2.76 -1.39
N LEU A 13 -9.03 1.68 -2.14
CA LEU A 13 -7.90 0.77 -1.91
C LEU A 13 -6.55 1.45 -2.16
N ALA A 14 -6.44 2.28 -3.20
CA ALA A 14 -5.23 3.04 -3.51
C ALA A 14 -4.86 4.01 -2.37
N ALA A 15 -5.84 4.75 -1.85
CA ALA A 15 -5.64 5.64 -0.70
C ALA A 15 -5.18 4.87 0.56
N ARG A 16 -5.75 3.68 0.79
CA ARG A 16 -5.38 2.82 1.91
C ARG A 16 -3.97 2.24 1.75
N SER A 17 -3.59 1.87 0.53
CA SER A 17 -2.25 1.35 0.18
C SER A 17 -1.19 2.42 0.43
N ALA A 18 -1.41 3.64 -0.05
CA ALA A 18 -0.53 4.78 0.21
C ALA A 18 -0.35 5.05 1.72
N THR A 19 -1.44 4.93 2.50
CA THR A 19 -1.39 5.08 3.96
C THR A 19 -0.53 4.01 4.63
N LEU A 20 -0.71 2.74 4.26
CA LEU A 20 0.07 1.63 4.82
C LEU A 20 1.55 1.73 4.42
N ALA A 21 1.84 2.09 3.17
CA ALA A 21 3.20 2.32 2.70
C ALA A 21 3.90 3.44 3.50
N ALA A 22 3.20 4.56 3.74
CA ALA A 22 3.74 5.65 4.56
C ALA A 22 3.98 5.22 6.02
N GLN A 23 3.08 4.41 6.60
CA GLN A 23 3.28 3.86 7.95
C GLN A 23 4.48 2.92 8.01
N LEU A 24 4.63 2.05 7.02
CA LEU A 24 5.75 1.12 6.90
C LEU A 24 7.08 1.85 6.82
N GLU A 25 7.17 2.94 6.04
CA GLU A 25 8.41 3.70 5.95
C GLU A 25 8.74 4.42 7.26
N ARG A 26 7.75 5.01 7.93
CA ARG A 26 7.96 5.59 9.27
C ARG A 26 8.45 4.55 10.29
N ALA A 27 7.92 3.33 10.24
CA ALA A 27 8.38 2.25 11.11
C ALA A 27 9.83 1.84 10.82
N ARG A 28 10.21 1.80 9.53
CA ARG A 28 11.61 1.56 9.13
C ARG A 28 12.54 2.68 9.61
N ASP A 29 12.12 3.94 9.53
CA ASP A 29 12.89 5.07 10.04
C ASP A 29 13.12 4.97 11.54
N ARG A 30 12.07 4.65 12.32
CA ARG A 30 12.21 4.39 13.75
C ARG A 30 13.20 3.25 14.04
N LEU A 31 13.14 2.16 13.27
CA LEU A 31 14.10 1.05 13.42
C LEU A 31 15.55 1.47 13.13
N ARG A 32 15.78 2.26 12.08
CA ARG A 32 17.10 2.81 11.74
C ARG A 32 17.62 3.71 12.86
N GLN A 33 16.77 4.62 13.35
CA GLN A 33 17.09 5.51 14.47
C GLN A 33 17.43 4.70 15.74
N ALA A 34 16.60 3.74 16.12
CA ALA A 34 16.82 2.89 17.28
C ALA A 34 18.15 2.11 17.21
N ALA A 35 18.57 1.70 16.00
CA ALA A 35 19.87 1.06 15.81
C ALA A 35 21.05 2.02 16.04
N ILE A 36 20.92 3.29 15.62
CA ILE A 36 21.90 4.36 15.86
C ILE A 36 21.98 4.65 17.36
N GLU A 37 20.84 4.85 18.02
CA GLU A 37 20.77 5.13 19.45
C GLU A 37 21.37 3.99 20.28
N ARG A 38 21.07 2.73 19.93
CA ARG A 38 21.69 1.55 20.56
C ARG A 38 23.20 1.47 20.33
N ARG A 39 23.69 1.94 19.19
CA ARG A 39 25.14 2.01 18.95
C ARG A 39 25.77 3.12 19.78
N ALA A 40 25.13 4.29 19.87
CA ALA A 40 25.59 5.41 20.67
C ALA A 40 25.66 5.03 22.17
N SER A 41 24.62 4.38 22.71
CA SER A 41 24.60 3.98 24.12
C SER A 41 25.69 2.97 24.49
N ARG A 42 26.20 2.20 23.51
CA ARG A 42 27.35 1.29 23.70
C ARG A 42 28.70 1.97 23.60
N ALA A 43 28.77 3.16 23.01
CA ALA A 43 30.01 3.90 22.78
C ALA A 43 30.24 5.01 23.81
N LEU A 44 29.19 5.42 24.52
CA LEU A 44 29.21 6.46 25.54
C LEU A 44 29.28 5.85 26.94
N ASP A 45 29.75 6.63 27.92
CA ASP A 45 29.69 6.24 29.32
C ASP A 45 28.25 6.32 29.87
N ALA A 46 28.04 5.65 31.00
CA ALA A 46 26.71 5.49 31.59
C ALA A 46 26.07 6.82 32.05
N ASP A 47 26.86 7.82 32.47
CA ASP A 47 26.33 9.11 32.91
C ASP A 47 25.86 9.93 31.70
N ALA A 48 26.65 9.93 30.63
CA ALA A 48 26.26 10.54 29.36
C ALA A 48 24.98 9.91 28.79
N VAL A 49 24.87 8.57 28.81
CA VAL A 49 23.64 7.87 28.38
C VAL A 49 22.45 8.28 29.24
N ALA A 50 22.55 8.21 30.58
CA ALA A 50 21.47 8.58 31.47
C ALA A 50 21.04 10.05 31.34
N ARG A 51 21.98 10.94 30.97
CA ARG A 51 21.65 12.34 30.69
C ARG A 51 20.93 12.51 29.36
N LEU A 52 21.34 11.80 28.30
CA LEU A 52 20.70 11.84 26.99
C LEU A 52 19.30 11.21 27.00
N GLU A 53 19.09 10.14 27.78
CA GLU A 53 17.77 9.54 28.00
C GLU A 53 16.82 10.53 28.70
N ARG A 54 17.29 11.26 29.72
CA ARG A 54 16.50 12.32 30.39
C ARG A 54 16.14 13.48 29.47
N LEU A 55 16.96 13.75 28.45
CA LEU A 55 16.67 14.76 27.43
C LEU A 55 15.77 14.23 26.30
N GLY A 56 15.44 12.93 26.30
CA GLY A 56 14.65 12.30 25.23
C GLY A 56 15.40 12.10 23.91
N LEU A 57 16.74 12.17 23.94
CA LEU A 57 17.60 12.00 22.75
C LEU A 57 18.03 10.56 22.50
N LEU A 58 18.01 9.72 23.54
CA LEU A 58 18.12 8.27 23.44
C LEU A 58 16.82 7.69 23.99
N ALA A 59 16.21 6.81 23.23
CA ALA A 59 15.05 6.05 23.66
C ALA A 59 15.44 4.58 23.89
N ALA A 60 14.87 3.99 24.95
CA ALA A 60 14.89 2.55 25.15
C ALA A 60 13.89 1.89 24.17
N VAL A 61 14.23 1.88 22.88
CA VAL A 61 13.37 1.31 21.84
C VAL A 61 13.48 -0.21 21.84
N ASP A 62 12.33 -0.88 21.91
CA ASP A 62 12.24 -2.32 21.69
C ASP A 62 12.35 -2.65 20.19
N LEU A 63 13.58 -2.94 19.75
CA LEU A 63 13.87 -3.34 18.37
C LEU A 63 13.06 -4.56 17.90
N ARG A 64 12.66 -5.46 18.81
CA ARG A 64 11.86 -6.64 18.44
C ARG A 64 10.44 -6.21 18.09
N ARG A 65 9.85 -5.32 18.90
CA ARG A 65 8.54 -4.74 18.65
C ARG A 65 8.51 -3.98 17.32
N GLU A 66 9.48 -3.11 17.06
CA GLU A 66 9.55 -2.36 15.79
C GLU A 66 9.66 -3.31 14.57
N ARG A 67 10.46 -4.38 14.67
CA ARG A 67 10.56 -5.39 13.61
C ARG A 67 9.26 -6.15 13.38
N ALA A 68 8.54 -6.47 14.46
CA ALA A 68 7.23 -7.12 14.36
C ALA A 68 6.22 -6.20 13.65
N GLU A 69 6.17 -4.92 14.03
CA GLU A 69 5.29 -3.92 13.40
C GLU A 69 5.58 -3.76 11.91
N ILE A 70 6.86 -3.65 11.51
CA ILE A 70 7.26 -3.63 10.09
C ILE A 70 6.75 -4.88 9.36
N GLY A 71 6.88 -6.05 9.99
CA GLY A 71 6.42 -7.32 9.43
C GLY A 71 4.90 -7.34 9.23
N GLU A 72 4.13 -6.85 10.19
CA GLU A 72 2.66 -6.75 10.12
C GLU A 72 2.21 -5.74 9.07
N LEU A 73 2.82 -4.56 9.02
CA LEU A 73 2.53 -3.53 8.02
C LEU A 73 2.84 -4.01 6.61
N ALA A 74 3.98 -4.70 6.41
CA ALA A 74 4.34 -5.26 5.12
C ALA A 74 3.37 -6.36 4.66
N GLN A 75 2.95 -7.25 5.57
CA GLN A 75 1.94 -8.27 5.26
C GLN A 75 0.57 -7.66 4.93
N SER A 76 0.17 -6.63 5.68
CA SER A 76 -1.08 -5.91 5.45
C SER A 76 -1.08 -5.20 4.10
N LEU A 77 0.03 -4.54 3.75
CA LEU A 77 0.21 -3.89 2.45
C LEU A 77 0.14 -4.92 1.31
N ALA A 78 0.88 -6.03 1.40
CA ALA A 78 0.87 -7.08 0.38
C ALA A 78 -0.51 -7.76 0.22
N ALA A 79 -1.30 -7.87 1.30
CA ALA A 79 -2.67 -8.35 1.21
C ALA A 79 -3.57 -7.36 0.46
N LEU A 80 -3.41 -6.06 0.73
CA LEU A 80 -4.17 -5.00 0.07
C LEU A 80 -3.80 -4.87 -1.41
N GLU A 81 -2.52 -4.94 -1.77
CA GLU A 81 -2.04 -4.93 -3.16
C GLU A 81 -2.60 -6.10 -3.97
N ARG A 82 -2.73 -7.29 -3.37
CA ARG A 82 -3.40 -8.43 -4.01
C ARG A 82 -4.88 -8.16 -4.28
N LEU A 83 -5.57 -7.50 -3.36
CA LEU A 83 -6.97 -7.12 -3.54
C LEU A 83 -7.11 -6.04 -4.63
N GLN A 84 -6.21 -5.05 -4.65
CA GLN A 84 -6.15 -4.04 -5.71
C GLN A 84 -5.98 -4.69 -7.09
N ALA A 85 -5.01 -5.59 -7.25
CA ALA A 85 -4.77 -6.28 -8.51
C ALA A 85 -6.00 -7.09 -8.97
N TRP A 86 -6.74 -7.70 -8.03
CA TRP A 86 -7.99 -8.39 -8.36
C TRP A 86 -9.06 -7.39 -8.84
N VAL A 87 -9.28 -6.28 -8.14
CA VAL A 87 -10.25 -5.25 -8.54
C VAL A 87 -9.90 -4.64 -9.90
N GLU A 88 -8.63 -4.38 -10.16
CA GLU A 88 -8.13 -3.86 -11.44
C GLU A 88 -8.39 -4.84 -12.60
N ALA A 89 -8.23 -6.15 -12.37
CA ALA A 89 -8.55 -7.17 -13.35
C ALA A 89 -10.06 -7.23 -13.66
N GLU A 90 -10.92 -7.14 -12.65
CA GLU A 90 -12.38 -7.09 -12.83
C GLU A 90 -12.85 -5.84 -13.59
N LEU A 91 -12.20 -4.69 -13.34
CA LEU A 91 -12.43 -3.45 -14.08
C LEU A 91 -12.04 -3.57 -15.55
N ALA A 92 -10.87 -4.15 -15.83
CA ALA A 92 -10.42 -4.37 -17.20
C ALA A 92 -11.38 -5.27 -17.97
N ALA A 93 -11.82 -6.38 -17.36
CA ALA A 93 -12.79 -7.29 -17.98
C ALA A 93 -14.14 -6.60 -18.28
N SER A 94 -14.61 -5.75 -17.35
CA SER A 94 -15.87 -5.00 -17.54
C SER A 94 -15.77 -3.94 -18.64
N GLY A 95 -14.60 -3.28 -18.78
CA GLY A 95 -14.37 -2.29 -19.82
C GLY A 95 -14.24 -2.88 -21.22
N ASP A 96 -13.64 -4.08 -21.33
CA ASP A 96 -13.55 -4.82 -22.60
C ASP A 96 -14.95 -5.23 -23.10
N ASP A 97 -15.84 -5.65 -22.21
CA ASP A 97 -17.23 -5.99 -22.56
C ASP A 97 -17.99 -4.76 -23.09
N ASP A 98 -17.86 -3.61 -22.44
CA ASP A 98 -18.48 -2.36 -22.90
C ASP A 98 -17.96 -1.94 -24.29
N LEU A 99 -16.66 -2.12 -24.57
CA LEU A 99 -16.07 -1.83 -25.88
C LEU A 99 -16.56 -2.80 -26.96
N ARG A 100 -16.64 -4.10 -26.67
CA ARG A 100 -17.15 -5.11 -27.63
C ARG A 100 -18.61 -4.88 -27.99
N LEU A 101 -19.44 -4.43 -27.04
CA LEU A 101 -20.83 -4.07 -27.30
C LEU A 101 -20.94 -2.82 -28.20
N ALA A 102 -20.02 -1.87 -28.07
CA ALA A 102 -19.97 -0.69 -28.94
C ALA A 102 -19.56 -1.04 -30.38
N GLU A 103 -18.64 -1.98 -30.59
CA GLU A 103 -18.18 -2.41 -31.92
C GLU A 103 -19.15 -3.38 -32.63
N GLY A 104 -19.89 -4.22 -31.88
CA GLY A 104 -20.83 -5.20 -32.43
C GLY A 104 -22.18 -4.63 -32.91
N GLY A 105 -22.49 -3.36 -32.65
CA GLY A 105 -23.76 -2.72 -33.00
C GLY A 105 -23.86 -2.15 -34.43
N GLY A 106 -22.81 -2.25 -35.24
CA GLY A 106 -22.69 -1.55 -36.53
C GLY A 106 -22.91 -2.35 -37.82
N GLY A 107 -23.25 -3.64 -37.76
CA GLY A 107 -23.17 -4.49 -38.96
C GLY A 107 -24.20 -5.60 -39.05
N ASP A 108 -25.47 -5.26 -39.30
CA ASP A 108 -26.30 -6.04 -40.22
C ASP A 108 -27.49 -5.19 -40.71
N ALA A 109 -27.32 -4.54 -41.86
CA ALA A 109 -28.43 -4.08 -42.68
C ALA A 109 -28.30 -4.79 -44.02
N PRO A 110 -29.21 -5.72 -44.37
CA PRO A 110 -29.17 -6.36 -45.67
C PRO A 110 -29.56 -5.30 -46.70
N LEU A 111 -28.63 -4.97 -47.61
CA LEU A 111 -28.99 -4.25 -48.83
C LEU A 111 -29.82 -5.20 -49.68
N THR A 112 -31.14 -5.18 -49.47
CA THR A 112 -32.12 -5.79 -50.35
C THR A 112 -31.99 -5.08 -51.70
N SER A 113 -31.20 -5.69 -52.58
CA SER A 113 -31.18 -5.42 -54.00
C SER A 113 -32.58 -5.69 -54.54
N VAL A 114 -33.28 -4.63 -54.93
CA VAL A 114 -34.48 -4.73 -55.78
C VAL A 114 -34.06 -4.34 -57.19
N ALA A 115 -34.36 -5.27 -58.10
CA ALA A 115 -34.08 -5.27 -59.52
C ALA A 115 -34.79 -4.16 -60.31
#